data_AF-A0A1Q2M4S0-F1
#
_entry.id   AF-A0A1Q2M4S0-F1
#
_cell.length_a   1.000
_cell.length_b   1.000
_cell.length_c   1.000
_cell.angle_alpha   90.00
_cell.angle_beta   90.00
_cell.angle_gamma   90.00
#
_symmetry.space_group_name_H-M   'P 1'
#
loop_
_entity.id
_entity.type
_entity.pdbx_description
1 polymer ?
#
loop_
_entity_poly.entity_id
_entity_poly.type
_entity_poly.pdbx_seq_one_letter_code
_entity_poly.pdbx_strand_id
1 'polypeptide(L)'
;MKLLREFTSLSDAELLSNRLRSKGILTHISGVNSKQLGAIATGTVKVGVWAVLNEQVDDATALLTNSRHTVRHQLTEEEMSRLESESQGKVAASLSSLLNKLVFALVALMIMVVAYSVLSNS
;
A
#
# COMPACT_ATOMS: atom_id res chain seq x y z
N MET A 1 5.97 8.45 -5.28
CA MET A 1 6.65 7.27 -4.71
C MET A 1 7.68 6.73 -5.70
N LYS A 2 8.89 6.39 -5.23
CA LYS A 2 9.99 5.85 -6.05
C LYS A 2 10.72 4.72 -5.32
N LEU A 3 11.10 3.69 -6.08
CA LEU A 3 11.84 2.54 -5.56
C LEU A 3 13.26 2.97 -5.16
N LEU A 4 13.65 2.66 -3.93
CA LEU A 4 14.99 2.94 -3.41
C LEU A 4 15.91 1.73 -3.58
N ARG A 5 15.44 0.55 -3.17
CA ARG A 5 16.21 -0.70 -3.23
C ARG A 5 15.30 -1.92 -3.13
N GLU A 6 15.72 -3.00 -3.79
CA GLU A 6 15.11 -4.32 -3.66
C GLU A 6 15.97 -5.22 -2.77
N PHE A 7 15.31 -6.11 -2.03
CA PHE A 7 15.92 -7.10 -1.16
C PHE A 7 15.30 -8.47 -1.43
N THR A 8 16.06 -9.52 -1.14
CA THR A 8 15.56 -10.90 -1.11
C THR A 8 15.03 -11.31 0.27
N SER A 9 15.34 -10.51 1.30
CA SER A 9 14.93 -10.70 2.68
C SER A 9 14.04 -9.54 3.14
N LEU A 10 12.93 -9.89 3.79
CA LEU A 10 12.05 -8.92 4.44
C LEU A 10 12.78 -8.18 5.56
N SER A 11 13.62 -8.88 6.32
CA SER A 11 14.35 -8.29 7.45
C SER A 11 15.30 -7.18 7.01
N ASP A 12 15.99 -7.36 5.87
CA ASP A 12 16.89 -6.33 5.33
C ASP A 12 16.11 -5.10 4.84
N ALA A 13 14.94 -5.32 4.25
CA ALA A 13 14.04 -4.24 3.83
C ALA A 13 13.50 -3.45 5.03
N GLU A 14 13.10 -4.14 6.11
CA GLU A 14 12.67 -3.53 7.37
C GLU A 14 13.80 -2.75 8.03
N LEU A 15 15.02 -3.27 8.06
CA LEU A 15 16.19 -2.56 8.59
C LEU A 15 16.46 -1.25 7.84
N LEU A 16 16.38 -1.27 6.50
CA LEU A 16 16.54 -0.04 5.71
C LEU A 16 15.38 0.94 5.97
N SER A 17 14.13 0.44 5.96
CA SER A 17 12.95 1.25 6.20
C SER A 17 12.99 1.93 7.57
N ASN A 18 13.34 1.20 8.63
CA ASN A 18 13.49 1.74 9.98
C ASN A 18 14.62 2.78 10.07
N ARG A 19 15.74 2.55 9.37
CA ARG A 19 16.83 3.54 9.30
C ARG A 19 16.34 4.83 8.66
N LEU A 20 15.64 4.76 7.54
CA LEU A 20 15.11 5.93 6.84
C LEU A 20 14.02 6.63 7.66
N ARG A 21 13.14 5.86 8.32
CA ARG A 21 12.12 6.39 9.23
C ARG A 21 12.74 7.16 10.39
N SER A 22 13.81 6.64 11.01
CA SER A 22 14.53 7.36 12.09
C SER A 22 15.19 8.67 11.64
N LYS A 23 15.29 8.89 10.31
CA LYS A 23 15.75 10.14 9.69
C LYS A 23 14.58 10.99 9.17
N GLY A 24 13.35 10.66 9.54
CA GLY A 24 12.13 11.37 9.15
C GLY A 24 11.69 11.14 7.71
N ILE A 25 12.10 10.05 7.07
CA ILE A 25 11.69 9.70 5.70
C ILE A 25 10.59 8.65 5.72
N LEU A 26 9.46 8.99 5.11
CA LEU A 26 8.33 8.07 4.98
C LEU A 26 8.62 7.02 3.89
N THR A 27 8.61 5.75 4.28
CA THR A 27 8.89 4.62 3.39
C THR A 27 7.76 3.61 3.39
N HIS A 28 7.63 2.88 2.28
CA HIS A 28 6.70 1.77 2.14
C HIS A 28 7.47 0.51 1.71
N ILE A 29 7.12 -0.63 2.31
CA ILE A 29 7.68 -1.94 1.96
C ILE A 29 6.63 -2.70 1.13
N SER A 30 6.98 -3.07 -0.10
CA SER A 30 6.14 -3.89 -0.96
C SER A 30 6.69 -5.33 -1.08
N GLY A 31 5.83 -6.27 -1.51
CA GLY A 31 6.24 -7.67 -1.70
C GLY A 31 6.20 -8.53 -0.41
N VAL A 32 5.55 -8.05 0.64
CA VAL A 32 5.35 -8.83 1.88
C VAL A 32 4.39 -10.00 1.67
N ASN A 33 3.31 -9.79 0.91
CA ASN A 33 2.23 -10.77 0.71
C ASN A 33 2.54 -11.87 -0.33
N SER A 34 3.58 -11.71 -1.17
CA SER A 34 4.01 -12.79 -2.08
C SER A 34 4.61 -13.98 -1.33
N LYS A 35 5.01 -13.82 -0.06
CA LYS A 35 5.36 -14.93 0.84
C LYS A 35 4.19 -15.88 1.10
N GLN A 36 2.95 -15.39 1.08
CA GLN A 36 1.78 -16.13 1.59
C GLN A 36 1.01 -16.89 0.50
N LEU A 37 1.07 -16.43 -0.76
CA LEU A 37 0.46 -17.14 -1.92
C LEU A 37 1.46 -17.96 -2.76
N GLY A 38 2.78 -17.75 -2.58
CA GLY A 38 3.81 -18.20 -3.53
C GLY A 38 4.61 -19.44 -3.14
N ALA A 39 4.29 -20.16 -2.06
CA ALA A 39 5.07 -21.33 -1.64
C ALA A 39 5.10 -22.49 -2.68
N ILE A 40 4.31 -22.42 -3.75
CA ILE A 40 4.19 -23.47 -4.77
C ILE A 40 4.89 -23.11 -6.09
N ALA A 41 5.28 -21.85 -6.31
CA ALA A 41 5.89 -21.41 -7.58
C ALA A 41 7.24 -20.73 -7.34
N THR A 42 8.30 -21.54 -7.45
CA THR A 42 9.71 -21.17 -7.60
C THR A 42 9.95 -19.74 -8.12
N GLY A 43 10.43 -18.84 -7.26
CA GLY A 43 10.88 -17.52 -7.69
C GLY A 43 11.20 -16.60 -6.52
N THR A 44 12.45 -16.16 -6.43
CA THR A 44 13.00 -15.25 -5.41
C THR A 44 12.01 -14.14 -5.02
N VAL A 45 11.55 -14.17 -3.77
CA VAL A 45 10.68 -13.12 -3.22
C VAL A 45 11.47 -11.82 -3.19
N LYS A 46 11.14 -10.89 -4.09
CA LYS A 46 11.69 -9.54 -4.09
C LYS A 46 10.83 -8.63 -3.24
N VAL A 47 11.43 -8.07 -2.20
CA VAL A 47 10.85 -7.08 -1.29
C VAL A 47 11.42 -5.71 -1.65
N GLY A 48 10.56 -4.75 -1.98
CA GLY A 48 10.99 -3.41 -2.40
C GLY A 48 10.79 -2.39 -1.29
N VAL A 49 11.78 -1.54 -1.03
CA VAL A 49 11.65 -0.36 -0.16
C VAL A 49 11.51 0.88 -1.04
N TRP A 50 10.47 1.67 -0.78
CA TRP A 50 10.08 2.82 -1.59
C TRP A 50 10.03 4.09 -0.73
N ALA A 51 10.49 5.22 -1.26
CA ALA A 51 10.20 6.53 -0.69
C ALA A 51 8.79 6.95 -1.12
N VAL A 52 7.90 7.22 -0.16
CA VAL A 52 6.48 7.52 -0.42
C VAL A 52 6.34 8.92 -1.03
N LEU A 53 6.94 9.92 -0.37
CA LEU A 53 6.91 11.31 -0.78
C LEU A 53 7.97 11.60 -1.83
N ASN A 54 7.60 12.31 -2.90
CA ASN A 54 8.51 12.62 -4.00
C ASN A 54 9.59 13.61 -3.57
N GLU A 55 9.24 14.52 -2.67
CA GLU A 55 10.11 15.57 -2.11
C GLU A 55 11.25 14.96 -1.27
N GLN A 56 11.05 13.76 -0.73
CA GLN A 56 12.02 13.05 0.10
C GLN A 56 12.89 12.06 -0.70
N VAL A 57 12.64 11.89 -2.01
CA VAL A 57 13.36 10.90 -2.85
C VAL A 57 14.85 11.18 -2.90
N ASP A 58 15.23 12.44 -3.09
CA ASP A 58 16.64 12.82 -3.24
C ASP A 58 17.38 12.65 -1.91
N ASP A 59 16.75 13.04 -0.81
CA ASP A 59 17.29 12.85 0.54
C ASP A 59 17.39 11.36 0.91
N ALA A 60 16.39 10.55 0.54
CA ALA A 60 16.40 9.12 0.76
C ALA A 60 17.53 8.44 -0.04
N THR A 61 17.71 8.85 -1.30
CA THR A 61 18.77 8.33 -2.16
C THR A 61 20.15 8.74 -1.64
N ALA A 62 20.31 9.97 -1.19
CA ALA A 62 21.54 10.46 -0.57
C ALA A 62 21.88 9.69 0.72
N LEU A 63 20.88 9.33 1.53
CA LEU A 63 21.07 8.50 2.72
C LEU A 63 21.51 7.05 2.43
N LEU A 64 21.26 6.54 1.22
CA LEU A 64 21.75 5.21 0.82
C LEU A 64 23.27 5.19 0.61
N THR A 65 23.86 6.30 0.19
CA THR A 65 25.30 6.42 -0.11
C THR A 65 26.06 7.15 1.00
N ASN A 66 25.40 8.07 1.72
CA ASN A 66 25.96 8.84 2.81
C ASN A 66 25.04 8.80 4.04
N SER A 67 25.39 7.98 5.02
CA SER A 67 24.61 7.82 6.26
C SER A 67 24.52 9.08 7.14
N ARG A 68 25.35 10.10 6.86
CA ARG A 68 25.37 11.39 7.58
C ARG A 68 24.63 12.50 6.82
N HIS A 69 23.96 12.19 5.71
CA HIS A 69 23.16 13.17 4.99
C HIS A 69 22.09 13.79 5.90
N THR A 70 21.97 15.11 5.86
CA THR A 70 20.92 15.84 6.59
C THR A 70 19.71 15.97 5.69
N VAL A 71 18.61 15.34 6.10
CA VAL A 71 17.33 15.40 5.40
C VAL A 71 16.74 16.80 5.53
N ARG A 72 16.28 17.36 4.40
CA ARG A 72 15.79 18.75 4.32
C ARG A 72 14.39 18.88 4.92
N HIS A 73 13.52 17.91 4.65
CA HIS A 73 12.15 17.86 5.13
C HIS A 73 11.96 16.61 5.99
N GLN A 74 12.46 16.67 7.22
CA GLN A 74 12.30 15.59 8.20
C GLN A 74 10.89 15.60 8.74
N LEU A 75 10.20 14.47 8.60
CA LEU A 75 8.90 14.26 9.25
C LEU A 75 9.11 13.75 10.67
N THR A 76 8.27 14.22 11.60
CA THR A 76 8.18 13.59 12.91
C THR A 76 7.41 12.27 12.82
N GLU A 77 7.51 11.45 13.87
CA GLU A 77 6.78 10.17 13.95
C GLU A 77 5.26 10.39 13.91
N GLU A 78 4.79 11.46 14.55
CA GLU A 78 3.38 11.85 14.56
C GLU A 78 2.89 12.27 13.16
N GLU A 79 3.71 13.03 12.41
CA GLU A 79 3.40 13.43 11.04
C GLU A 79 3.36 12.23 10.10
N MET A 80 4.32 11.30 10.22
CA MET A 80 4.34 10.06 9.45
C MET A 80 3.11 9.20 9.75
N SER A 81 2.78 9.00 11.02
CA SER A 81 1.60 8.25 11.46
C SER A 81 0.30 8.88 10.96
N ARG A 82 0.20 10.21 11.00
CA ARG A 82 -0.95 10.93 10.45
C ARG A 82 -1.08 10.70 8.95
N LEU A 83 -0.01 10.85 8.17
CA LEU A 83 -0.03 10.64 6.72
C LEU A 83 -0.40 9.19 6.35
N GLU A 84 0.08 8.22 7.12
CA GLU A 84 -0.29 6.82 6.98
C GLU A 84 -1.80 6.61 7.25
N SER A 85 -2.34 7.20 8.32
CA SER A 85 -3.76 7.09 8.67
C SER A 85 -4.69 7.76 7.65
N GLU A 86 -4.30 8.91 7.10
CA GLU A 86 -5.06 9.63 6.06
C GLU A 86 -5.14 8.81 4.76
N SER A 87 -4.12 8.03 4.46
CA SER A 87 -4.12 7.12 3.31
C SER A 87 -5.08 5.93 3.49
N GLN A 88 -5.13 5.35 4.69
CA GLN A 88 -6.02 4.22 5.01
C GLN A 88 -7.50 4.64 5.00
N GLY A 89 -7.81 5.83 5.51
CA GLY A 89 -9.18 6.36 5.54
C GLY A 89 -9.79 6.53 4.14
N LYS A 90 -9.00 6.98 3.15
CA LYS A 90 -9.45 7.15 1.76
C LYS A 90 -9.75 5.82 1.06
N VAL A 91 -8.98 4.76 1.38
CA VAL A 91 -9.21 3.42 0.85
C VAL A 91 -10.51 2.85 1.42
N ALA A 92 -10.72 2.96 2.74
CA ALA A 92 -11.94 2.47 3.39
C ALA A 92 -13.21 3.15 2.85
N ALA A 93 -13.18 4.47 2.65
CA ALA A 93 -14.29 5.22 2.07
C ALA A 93 -14.56 4.82 0.60
N SER A 94 -13.51 4.57 -0.18
CA SER A 94 -13.67 4.13 -1.57
C SER A 94 -14.28 2.72 -1.65
N LEU A 95 -13.81 1.80 -0.79
CA LEU A 95 -14.30 0.43 -0.73
C LEU A 95 -15.78 0.36 -0.29
N SER A 96 -16.18 1.12 0.72
CA SER A 96 -17.58 1.15 1.16
C SER A 96 -18.51 1.69 0.07
N SER A 97 -18.06 2.68 -0.71
CA SER A 97 -18.84 3.19 -1.85
C SER A 97 -19.02 2.16 -2.97
N LEU A 98 -18.00 1.35 -3.25
CA LEU A 98 -18.06 0.27 -4.24
C LEU A 98 -18.95 -0.88 -3.78
N LEU A 99 -18.84 -1.27 -2.50
CA LEU A 99 -19.68 -2.31 -1.89
C LEU A 99 -21.15 -1.91 -1.93
N ASN A 100 -21.49 -0.66 -1.58
CA ASN A 100 -22.87 -0.19 -1.68
C ASN A 100 -23.41 -0.27 -3.11
N LYS A 101 -22.63 0.14 -4.11
CA LYS A 101 -23.04 0.04 -5.54
C LYS A 101 -23.28 -1.41 -5.96
N LEU A 102 -22.43 -2.34 -5.52
CA LEU A 102 -22.60 -3.78 -5.77
C LEU A 102 -23.88 -4.33 -5.13
N VAL A 103 -24.15 -3.97 -3.87
CA VAL A 103 -25.38 -4.40 -3.17
C VAL A 103 -26.62 -3.91 -3.91
N PHE A 104 -26.66 -2.65 -4.33
CA PHE A 104 -27.79 -2.13 -5.11
C PHE A 104 -27.94 -2.85 -6.46
N ALA A 105 -26.85 -3.16 -7.15
CA ALA A 105 -26.89 -3.91 -8.41
C ALA A 105 -27.44 -5.34 -8.22
N LEU A 106 -27.03 -6.03 -7.16
CA LEU A 106 -27.52 -7.38 -6.84
C LEU A 106 -29.00 -7.38 -6.47
N VAL A 107 -29.46 -6.39 -5.69
CA VAL A 107 -30.89 -6.25 -5.35
C VAL A 107 -31.71 -5.96 -6.61
N ALA A 108 -31.25 -5.06 -7.48
CA ALA A 108 -31.93 -4.78 -8.75
C ALA A 108 -32.01 -6.02 -9.65
N LEU A 109 -30.92 -6.81 -9.72
CA LEU A 109 -30.90 -8.07 -10.46
C LEU A 109 -31.90 -9.07 -9.88
N MET A 110 -31.96 -9.23 -8.55
CA MET A 110 -32.94 -10.09 -7.88
C MET A 110 -34.38 -9.69 -8.20
N ILE A 111 -34.69 -8.38 -8.12
CA ILE A 111 -36.02 -7.87 -8.47
C ILE A 111 -36.35 -8.17 -9.93
N MET A 112 -35.39 -7.97 -10.84
CA MET A 112 -35.57 -8.26 -12.26
C MET A 112 -35.84 -9.74 -12.52
N VAL A 113 -35.09 -10.65 -11.87
CA VAL A 113 -35.28 -12.11 -11.98
C VAL A 113 -36.66 -12.51 -11.45
N VAL A 114 -37.07 -11.99 -10.30
CA VAL A 114 -38.39 -12.28 -9.72
C VAL A 114 -39.49 -11.76 -10.64
N ALA A 115 -39.40 -10.52 -11.12
CA ALA A 115 -40.38 -9.95 -12.05
C ALA A 115 -40.50 -10.78 -13.33
N TYR A 116 -39.37 -11.22 -13.90
CA TYR A 116 -39.35 -12.09 -15.07
C TYR A 116 -40.01 -13.45 -14.79
N SER A 117 -39.72 -14.06 -13.64
CA SER A 117 -40.32 -15.36 -13.26
C SER A 117 -41.84 -15.28 -13.06
N VAL A 118 -42.34 -14.19 -12.48
CA VAL A 118 -43.78 -13.96 -12.29
C VAL A 118 -44.46 -13.70 -13.63
N LEU A 119 -43.86 -12.90 -14.51
CA LEU A 119 -44.40 -12.62 -15.84
C LEU A 119 -44.40 -13.87 -16.74
N SER A 120 -43.42 -14.75 -16.59
CA SER A 120 -43.34 -16.01 -17.33
C SER A 120 -44.35 -17.07 -16.88
N ASN A 121 -44.86 -16.98 -15.65
CA ASN A 121 -45.80 -17.95 -15.06
C ASN A 121 -47.27 -17.49 -15.09
N SER A 122 -47.54 -16.25 -15.55
CA SER A 122 -48.89 -15.73 -15.86
C SER A 122 -49.21 -15.92 -17.34
#